data_AF-A0A5B7EI59-F1
#
_entry.id   AF-A0A5B7EI59-F1
#
_cell.length_a   1.000
_cell.length_b   1.000
_cell.length_c   1.000
_cell.angle_alpha   90.00
_cell.angle_beta   90.00
_cell.angle_gamma   90.00
#
_symmetry.space_group_name_H-M   'P 1'
#
loop_
_entity.id
_entity.type
_entity.pdbx_description
1 polymer ?
#
loop_
_entity_poly.entity_id
_entity_poly.type
_entity_poly.pdbx_seq_one_letter_code
_entity_poly.pdbx_strand_id
1 'polypeptide(L)'
;MLVLYKMSKRLAKIREQIAKVGRLNLARAGEFLLLTERSPVMAGGLFAISSKFFWELGGYDPGLDIWGGEQYELSFKIWQCGGTLVDSPCSRIGHIYRKFAPFPNPGVGNFVGRNYRRVAEVWMDEYAEYLYKRRPSYRSIDPGDLTQQRAIRMQLKCQSFSWFMKEVAFDLTKVYPPVEPPDYAAGKIEH
;
A
#
# COMPACT_ATOMS: atom_id res chain seq x y z
N MET A 1 -13.56 1.73 -7.98
CA MET A 1 -13.67 1.84 -6.52
C MET A 1 -13.04 0.61 -5.94
N LEU A 2 -12.02 0.81 -5.12
CA LEU A 2 -11.35 -0.26 -4.41
C LEU A 2 -12.27 -0.76 -3.30
N VAL A 3 -12.42 -2.07 -3.15
CA VAL A 3 -13.18 -2.65 -2.03
C VAL A 3 -12.25 -3.46 -1.16
N LEU A 4 -12.18 -3.11 0.12
CA LEU A 4 -11.25 -3.68 1.08
C LEU A 4 -12.00 -4.70 1.93
N TYR A 5 -11.63 -5.96 1.79
CA TYR A 5 -12.25 -7.06 2.54
C TYR A 5 -11.25 -7.66 3.53
N LYS A 6 -11.71 -7.93 4.74
CA LYS A 6 -11.08 -8.91 5.62
C LYS A 6 -11.58 -10.29 5.19
N MET A 7 -10.83 -10.98 4.34
CA MET A 7 -11.19 -12.36 3.99
C MET A 7 -11.07 -13.24 5.24
N SER A 8 -12.20 -13.78 5.73
CA SER A 8 -12.18 -14.84 6.74
C SER A 8 -11.27 -15.97 6.26
N LYS A 9 -10.42 -16.52 7.16
CA LYS A 9 -9.56 -17.69 6.87
C LYS A 9 -10.35 -18.84 6.22
N ARG A 10 -11.64 -18.95 6.52
CA ARG A 10 -12.57 -19.93 5.95
C ARG A 10 -12.83 -19.69 4.44
N LEU A 11 -12.99 -18.43 4.03
CA LEU A 11 -13.20 -18.05 2.62
C LEU A 11 -11.92 -18.16 1.79
N ALA A 12 -10.74 -17.89 2.39
CA ALA A 12 -9.46 -18.09 1.71
C ALA A 12 -9.21 -19.56 1.37
N LYS A 13 -9.51 -20.47 2.31
CA LYS A 13 -9.42 -21.92 2.11
C LYS A 13 -10.43 -22.45 1.08
N ILE A 14 -11.64 -21.90 1.08
CA ILE A 14 -12.66 -22.19 0.05
C ILE A 14 -12.18 -21.73 -1.33
N ARG A 15 -11.54 -20.55 -1.45
CA ARG A 15 -10.94 -20.07 -2.72
C ARG A 15 -9.89 -21.03 -3.26
N GLU A 16 -9.00 -21.51 -2.40
CA GLU A 16 -7.93 -22.46 -2.78
C GLU A 16 -8.49 -23.83 -3.20
N GLN A 17 -9.59 -24.26 -2.58
CA GLN A 17 -10.31 -25.48 -2.96
C GLN A 17 -11.10 -25.30 -4.27
N ILE A 18 -11.71 -24.14 -4.50
CA ILE A 18 -12.45 -23.84 -5.74
C ILE A 18 -11.49 -23.69 -6.93
N ALA A 19 -10.32 -23.06 -6.76
CA ALA A 19 -9.31 -22.96 -7.82
C ALA A 19 -8.77 -24.33 -8.26
N LYS A 20 -8.78 -25.34 -7.38
CA LYS A 20 -8.36 -26.71 -7.67
C LYS A 20 -9.47 -27.57 -8.30
N VAL A 21 -10.73 -27.20 -8.13
CA VAL A 21 -11.90 -27.96 -8.60
C VAL A 21 -12.64 -27.09 -9.61
N GLY A 22 -12.15 -27.09 -10.85
CA GLY A 22 -12.60 -26.24 -11.95
C GLY A 22 -14.03 -26.48 -12.46
N ARG A 23 -15.00 -26.75 -11.60
CA ARG A 23 -16.44 -26.84 -11.89
C ARG A 23 -17.23 -26.58 -10.61
N LEU A 24 -17.90 -25.43 -10.51
CA LEU A 24 -19.18 -25.29 -9.81
C LEU A 24 -19.82 -23.92 -10.07
N ASN A 25 -21.05 -23.95 -10.59
CA ASN A 25 -21.95 -22.82 -10.73
C ASN A 25 -22.23 -22.20 -9.35
N LEU A 26 -21.70 -21.00 -9.09
CA LEU A 26 -21.94 -20.22 -7.87
C LEU A 26 -22.53 -18.85 -8.26
N ALA A 27 -23.81 -18.86 -8.63
CA ALA A 27 -24.54 -17.65 -8.98
C ALA A 27 -24.57 -16.67 -7.79
N ARG A 28 -24.20 -15.41 -8.06
CA ARG A 28 -24.33 -14.19 -7.26
C ARG A 28 -23.27 -13.81 -6.22
N ALA A 29 -22.73 -14.69 -5.38
CA ALA A 29 -21.69 -14.29 -4.41
C ALA A 29 -20.26 -14.64 -4.87
N GLY A 30 -20.12 -15.71 -5.65
CA GLY A 30 -18.84 -16.17 -6.22
C GLY A 30 -18.37 -15.35 -7.42
N GLU A 31 -19.30 -14.89 -8.26
CA GLU A 31 -19.02 -14.08 -9.46
C GLU A 31 -18.40 -12.71 -9.12
N PHE A 32 -18.81 -12.09 -8.00
CA PHE A 32 -18.25 -10.79 -7.60
C PHE A 32 -16.75 -10.89 -7.25
N LEU A 33 -16.30 -12.03 -6.71
CA LEU A 33 -14.91 -12.26 -6.31
C LEU A 33 -14.01 -12.73 -7.47
N LEU A 34 -14.59 -13.10 -8.61
CA LEU A 34 -13.89 -13.55 -9.82
C LEU A 34 -13.47 -12.39 -10.73
N LEU A 35 -14.04 -11.21 -10.56
CA LEU A 35 -13.74 -10.02 -11.38
C LEU A 35 -12.84 -9.01 -10.67
N THR A 36 -12.51 -9.22 -9.40
CA THR A 36 -11.69 -8.28 -8.62
C THR A 36 -10.21 -8.66 -8.71
N GLU A 37 -9.37 -7.69 -9.08
CA GLU A 37 -7.93 -7.87 -9.15
C GLU A 37 -7.25 -7.42 -7.85
N ARG A 38 -6.24 -8.18 -7.40
CA ARG A 38 -5.45 -7.77 -6.23
C ARG A 38 -4.55 -6.61 -6.63
N SER A 39 -4.52 -5.59 -5.78
CA SER A 39 -3.61 -4.46 -5.95
C SER A 39 -2.70 -4.34 -4.72
N PRO A 40 -1.38 -4.15 -4.87
CA PRO A 40 -0.49 -3.98 -3.72
C PRO A 40 -0.75 -2.68 -2.96
N VAL A 41 -1.07 -1.60 -3.70
CA VAL A 41 -1.23 -0.25 -3.15
C VAL A 41 -2.38 0.45 -3.85
N MET A 42 -3.27 1.06 -3.06
CA MET A 42 -4.33 1.91 -3.61
C MET A 42 -3.85 3.32 -3.94
N ALA A 43 -4.58 4.01 -4.82
CA ALA A 43 -4.32 5.43 -5.10
C ALA A 43 -4.53 6.34 -3.88
N GLY A 44 -5.45 5.99 -2.97
CA GLY A 44 -5.71 6.71 -1.72
C GLY A 44 -7.13 7.23 -1.59
N GLY A 45 -7.53 8.22 -2.39
CA GLY A 45 -8.76 8.98 -2.15
C GLY A 45 -10.11 8.26 -2.37
N LEU A 46 -10.12 7.05 -2.94
CA LEU A 46 -11.35 6.34 -3.34
C LEU A 46 -11.29 4.86 -2.95
N PHE A 47 -11.90 4.49 -1.82
CA PHE A 47 -12.02 3.10 -1.38
C PHE A 47 -13.27 2.90 -0.52
N ALA A 48 -13.66 1.64 -0.34
CA ALA A 48 -14.57 1.21 0.72
C ALA A 48 -13.89 0.19 1.62
N ILE A 49 -14.08 0.35 2.92
CA ILE A 49 -13.64 -0.59 3.96
C ILE A 49 -14.76 -0.71 5.00
N SER A 50 -14.88 -1.87 5.63
CA SER A 50 -15.73 -1.98 6.82
C SER A 50 -15.22 -1.03 7.91
N SER A 51 -16.09 -0.20 8.48
CA SER A 51 -15.75 0.69 9.60
C SER A 51 -15.10 -0.07 10.76
N LYS A 52 -15.63 -1.24 11.11
CA LYS A 52 -15.04 -2.11 12.14
C LYS A 52 -13.60 -2.51 11.78
N PHE A 53 -13.36 -2.96 10.55
CA PHE A 53 -12.02 -3.37 10.13
C PHE A 53 -11.05 -2.20 10.06
N PHE A 54 -11.50 -1.01 9.62
CA PHE A 54 -10.69 0.20 9.62
C PHE A 54 -10.17 0.53 11.03
N TRP A 55 -11.05 0.48 12.03
CA TRP A 55 -10.67 0.74 13.42
C TRP A 55 -9.90 -0.41 14.08
N GLU A 56 -10.11 -1.66 13.66
CA GLU A 56 -9.24 -2.79 14.06
C GLU A 56 -7.79 -2.60 13.59
N LEU A 57 -7.58 -1.93 12.46
CA LEU A 57 -6.24 -1.56 11.96
C LEU A 57 -5.67 -0.30 12.62
N GLY A 58 -6.42 0.33 13.54
CA GLY A 58 -6.05 1.59 14.18
C GLY A 58 -6.26 2.83 13.31
N GLY A 59 -7.03 2.73 12.22
CA GLY A 59 -7.25 3.83 11.28
C GLY A 59 -5.97 4.29 10.57
N TYR A 60 -5.95 5.55 10.14
CA TYR A 60 -4.73 6.22 9.68
C TYR A 60 -3.86 6.62 10.86
N ASP A 61 -2.54 6.65 10.66
CA ASP A 61 -1.61 7.23 11.63
C ASP A 61 -1.95 8.72 11.86
N PRO A 62 -2.36 9.13 13.07
CA PRO A 62 -2.73 10.51 13.36
C PRO A 62 -1.54 11.48 13.27
N GLY A 63 -0.30 10.98 13.19
CA GLY A 63 0.89 11.80 12.95
C GLY A 63 1.18 12.10 11.48
N LEU A 64 0.34 11.64 10.54
CA LEU A 64 0.43 12.01 9.13
C LEU A 64 -0.20 13.39 8.91
N ASP A 65 0.54 14.29 8.28
CA ASP A 65 0.07 15.65 8.02
C ASP A 65 -0.44 15.81 6.59
N ILE A 66 -1.60 16.47 6.43
CA ILE A 66 -2.13 17.06 5.19
C ILE A 66 -2.31 16.07 4.02
N TRP A 67 -1.21 15.61 3.41
CA TRP A 67 -1.22 14.72 2.25
C TRP A 67 0.09 13.93 2.12
N GLY A 68 -0.03 12.69 1.64
CA GLY A 68 1.06 11.82 1.23
C GLY A 68 1.40 10.83 2.31
N GLY A 69 1.45 9.53 1.98
CA GLY A 69 1.84 8.45 2.87
C GLY A 69 0.65 7.59 3.32
N GLU A 70 -0.52 8.19 3.49
CA GLU A 70 -1.73 7.53 4.01
C GLU A 70 -2.17 6.34 3.13
N GLN A 71 -2.00 6.46 1.81
CA GLN A 71 -2.33 5.39 0.87
C GLN A 71 -1.40 4.19 1.01
N TYR A 72 -0.11 4.43 1.28
CA TYR A 72 0.87 3.37 1.52
C TYR A 72 0.64 2.73 2.88
N GLU A 73 0.48 3.54 3.91
CA GLU A 73 0.25 3.09 5.28
C GLU A 73 -0.93 2.12 5.37
N LEU A 74 -2.10 2.54 4.88
CA LEU A 74 -3.30 1.71 4.97
C LEU A 74 -3.20 0.47 4.06
N SER A 75 -2.57 0.57 2.88
CA SER A 75 -2.32 -0.60 2.01
C SER A 75 -1.44 -1.64 2.71
N PHE A 76 -0.36 -1.18 3.35
CA PHE A 76 0.57 -2.04 4.10
C PHE A 76 -0.09 -2.67 5.33
N LYS A 77 -0.86 -1.89 6.11
CA LYS A 77 -1.69 -2.39 7.21
C LYS A 77 -2.62 -3.51 6.74
N ILE A 78 -3.38 -3.27 5.67
CA ILE A 78 -4.35 -4.25 5.16
C ILE A 78 -3.65 -5.54 4.76
N TRP A 79 -2.59 -5.48 3.95
CA TRP A 79 -1.92 -6.69 3.46
C TRP A 79 -1.16 -7.43 4.56
N GLN A 80 -0.32 -6.72 5.31
CA GLN A 80 0.53 -7.36 6.32
C GLN A 80 -0.30 -7.88 7.51
N CYS A 81 -1.44 -7.27 7.84
CA CYS A 81 -2.24 -7.63 9.01
C CYS A 81 -3.47 -8.50 8.67
N GLY A 82 -3.46 -9.22 7.54
CA GLY A 82 -4.42 -10.29 7.23
C GLY A 82 -5.70 -9.86 6.51
N GLY A 83 -5.72 -8.66 5.94
CA GLY A 83 -6.74 -8.20 5.00
C GLY A 83 -6.37 -8.47 3.53
N THR A 84 -7.15 -7.92 2.62
CA THR A 84 -6.91 -8.00 1.18
C THR A 84 -7.37 -6.71 0.51
N LEU A 85 -6.56 -6.20 -0.41
CA LEU A 85 -6.83 -5.00 -1.17
C LEU A 85 -7.14 -5.38 -2.62
N VAL A 86 -8.33 -5.00 -3.12
CA VAL A 86 -8.75 -5.34 -4.48
C VAL A 86 -9.39 -4.16 -5.22
N ASP A 87 -9.07 -4.06 -6.51
CA ASP A 87 -9.74 -3.18 -7.46
C ASP A 87 -10.95 -3.90 -8.06
N SER A 88 -12.11 -3.23 -8.01
CA SER A 88 -13.33 -3.72 -8.66
C SER A 88 -13.55 -3.01 -10.00
N PRO A 89 -13.32 -3.67 -11.15
CA PRO A 89 -13.49 -3.05 -12.47
C PRO A 89 -14.93 -2.67 -12.79
N CYS A 90 -15.90 -3.31 -12.12
CA CYS A 90 -17.33 -3.01 -12.24
C CYS A 90 -17.74 -1.73 -11.49
N SER A 91 -16.93 -1.23 -10.56
CA SER A 91 -17.19 0.02 -9.86
C SER A 91 -16.25 1.11 -10.36
N ARG A 92 -16.79 2.09 -11.08
CA ARG A 92 -15.99 3.13 -11.76
C ARG A 92 -16.38 4.51 -11.23
N ILE A 93 -15.38 5.31 -10.85
CA ILE A 93 -15.55 6.66 -10.34
C ILE A 93 -14.58 7.56 -11.11
N GLY A 94 -15.08 8.65 -11.69
CA GLY A 94 -14.25 9.65 -12.32
C GLY A 94 -13.58 10.54 -11.26
N HIS A 95 -12.27 10.79 -11.40
CA HIS A 95 -11.52 11.71 -10.56
C HIS A 95 -10.82 12.75 -11.43
N ILE A 96 -10.99 14.04 -11.12
CA ILE A 96 -10.34 15.13 -11.84
C ILE A 96 -8.97 15.36 -11.24
N TYR A 97 -7.92 15.01 -12.00
CA TYR A 97 -6.55 15.35 -11.63
C TYR A 97 -6.30 16.83 -11.83
N ARG A 98 -5.83 17.48 -10.77
CA ARG A 98 -5.49 18.91 -10.79
C ARG A 98 -4.16 19.11 -11.53
N LYS A 99 -4.01 20.25 -12.22
CA LYS A 99 -2.74 20.65 -12.83
C LYS A 99 -1.69 21.09 -11.80
N PHE A 100 -2.15 21.67 -10.70
CA PHE A 100 -1.32 22.14 -9.59
C PHE A 100 -2.13 22.09 -8.29
N ALA A 101 -1.43 22.05 -7.14
CA ALA A 101 -2.06 22.20 -5.84
C ALA A 101 -2.57 23.65 -5.70
N PRO A 102 -3.87 23.88 -5.51
CA PRO A 102 -4.43 25.23 -5.48
C PRO A 102 -4.25 25.93 -4.13
N PHE A 103 -3.55 25.30 -3.17
CA PHE A 103 -3.35 25.79 -1.82
C PHE A 103 -1.85 25.98 -1.57
N PRO A 104 -1.45 27.03 -0.84
CA PRO A 104 -0.06 27.24 -0.47
C PRO A 104 0.42 26.13 0.47
N ASN A 105 1.75 25.95 0.55
CA ASN A 105 2.32 25.11 1.60
C ASN A 105 1.88 25.68 2.96
N PRO A 106 1.30 24.86 3.85
CA PRO A 106 0.79 25.32 5.15
C PRO A 106 1.89 25.73 6.14
N GLY A 107 3.15 25.83 5.71
CA GLY A 107 4.28 26.24 6.56
C GLY A 107 4.85 25.10 7.40
N VAL A 108 4.41 23.85 7.16
CA VAL A 108 4.78 22.65 7.95
C VAL A 108 6.03 21.96 7.36
N GLY A 109 6.98 22.75 6.85
CA GLY A 109 8.22 22.24 6.24
C GLY A 109 7.98 21.16 5.17
N ASN A 110 8.82 20.13 5.17
CA ASN A 110 8.69 18.95 4.30
C ASN A 110 7.83 17.86 4.96
N PHE A 111 6.54 18.16 5.15
CA PHE A 111 5.60 17.21 5.75
C PHE A 111 5.44 15.91 4.94
N VAL A 112 5.54 15.97 3.61
CA VAL A 112 5.47 14.76 2.74
C VAL A 112 6.65 13.83 3.02
N GLY A 113 7.87 14.38 3.15
CA GLY A 113 9.04 13.60 3.54
C GLY A 113 8.91 13.02 4.94
N ARG A 114 8.35 13.78 5.89
CA ARG A 114 8.05 13.27 7.25
C ARG A 114 7.08 12.11 7.21
N ASN A 115 5.96 12.24 6.50
CA ASN A 115 4.95 11.19 6.37
C ASN A 115 5.52 9.92 5.75
N TYR A 116 6.27 10.03 4.65
CA TYR A 116 6.93 8.88 4.04
C TYR A 116 7.93 8.22 4.98
N ARG A 117 8.68 9.00 5.77
CA ARG A 117 9.55 8.45 6.80
C ARG A 117 8.76 7.70 7.87
N ARG A 118 7.68 8.28 8.41
CA ARG A 118 6.82 7.63 9.42
C ARG A 118 6.33 6.27 8.93
N VAL A 119 5.84 6.20 7.69
CA VAL A 119 5.37 4.95 7.08
C VAL A 119 6.52 3.96 6.88
N ALA A 120 7.67 4.42 6.35
CA ALA A 120 8.81 3.56 6.09
C ALA A 120 9.37 2.92 7.39
N GLU A 121 9.57 3.73 8.44
CA GLU A 121 10.11 3.30 9.73
C GLU A 121 9.21 2.30 10.49
N VAL A 122 7.91 2.29 10.21
CA VAL A 122 6.96 1.38 10.86
C VAL A 122 6.68 0.15 10.02
N TRP A 123 6.58 0.29 8.69
CA TRP A 123 5.96 -0.72 7.83
C TRP A 123 6.88 -1.32 6.77
N MET A 124 8.03 -0.71 6.47
CA MET A 124 8.90 -1.14 5.36
C MET A 124 10.13 -1.96 5.78
N ASP A 125 10.38 -2.12 7.08
CA ASP A 125 11.53 -2.87 7.60
C ASP A 125 12.84 -2.44 6.92
N GLU A 126 13.71 -3.39 6.53
CA GLU A 126 14.95 -3.13 5.82
C GLU A 126 14.77 -2.40 4.47
N TYR A 127 13.58 -2.44 3.88
CA TYR A 127 13.32 -1.80 2.59
C TYR A 127 13.20 -0.27 2.69
N ALA A 128 13.03 0.27 3.90
CA ALA A 128 13.11 1.72 4.15
C ALA A 128 14.47 2.30 3.67
N GLU A 129 15.52 1.49 3.69
CA GLU A 129 16.86 1.88 3.23
C GLU A 129 16.89 2.28 1.74
N TYR A 130 16.08 1.65 0.89
CA TYR A 130 16.01 2.01 -0.53
C TYR A 130 15.36 3.39 -0.74
N LEU A 131 14.41 3.77 0.11
CA LEU A 131 13.86 5.13 0.11
C LEU A 131 14.96 6.14 0.45
N TYR A 132 15.76 5.85 1.49
CA TYR A 132 16.81 6.76 1.94
C TYR A 132 18.00 6.85 0.98
N LYS A 133 18.32 5.79 0.24
CA LYS A 133 19.32 5.85 -0.83
C LYS A 133 18.91 6.80 -1.96
N ARG A 134 17.61 6.82 -2.31
CA ARG A 134 17.08 7.70 -3.35
C ARG A 134 16.78 9.12 -2.86
N ARG A 135 16.41 9.27 -1.58
CA ARG A 135 16.13 10.54 -0.92
C ARG A 135 16.93 10.65 0.39
N PRO A 136 18.24 10.92 0.33
CA PRO A 136 19.09 10.96 1.53
C PRO A 136 18.62 11.96 2.59
N SER A 137 18.04 13.09 2.16
CA SER A 137 17.49 14.12 3.06
C SER A 137 16.36 13.62 3.97
N TYR A 138 15.73 12.49 3.67
CA TYR A 138 14.67 11.95 4.52
C TYR A 138 15.22 11.36 5.83
N ARG A 139 16.49 10.93 5.87
CA ARG A 139 17.12 10.41 7.10
C ARG A 139 17.25 11.43 8.21
N SER A 140 17.29 12.72 7.88
CA SER A 140 17.43 13.79 8.86
C SER A 140 16.09 14.38 9.31
N ILE A 141 14.96 14.00 8.69
CA ILE A 141 13.63 14.53 9.05
C ILE A 141 13.11 13.80 10.28
N ASP A 142 12.96 14.47 11.42
CA ASP A 142 12.35 13.84 12.60
C ASP A 142 10.94 13.28 12.28
N PRO A 143 10.72 11.95 12.37
CA PRO A 143 9.40 11.38 12.11
C PRO A 143 8.41 11.68 13.24
N GLY A 144 8.85 12.14 14.41
CA GLY A 144 8.05 12.23 15.62
C GLY A 144 7.86 10.86 16.30
N ASP A 145 6.94 10.76 17.25
CA ASP A 145 6.70 9.51 17.98
C ASP A 145 6.02 8.46 17.08
N LEU A 146 6.59 7.25 17.08
CA LEU A 146 6.12 6.08 16.34
C LEU A 146 5.72 4.92 17.25
N THR A 147 5.76 5.10 18.57
CA THR A 147 5.54 4.05 19.57
C THR A 147 4.19 3.36 19.39
N GLN A 148 3.11 4.14 19.26
CA GLN A 148 1.77 3.60 19.06
C GLN A 148 1.64 2.83 17.75
N GLN A 149 2.22 3.32 16.65
CA GLN A 149 2.14 2.66 15.35
C GLN A 149 2.89 1.32 15.34
N ARG A 150 4.07 1.27 15.96
CA ARG A 150 4.82 0.01 16.17
C ARG A 150 4.04 -0.97 17.05
N ALA A 151 3.41 -0.49 18.12
CA ALA A 151 2.60 -1.32 19.00
C ALA A 151 1.41 -1.96 18.27
N ILE A 152 0.71 -1.21 17.41
CA ILE A 152 -0.39 -1.75 16.57
C ILE A 152 0.12 -2.89 15.68
N ARG A 153 1.24 -2.68 14.97
CA ARG A 153 1.83 -3.70 14.10
C ARG A 153 2.18 -4.97 14.86
N MET A 154 2.75 -4.84 16.05
CA MET A 154 3.08 -5.97 16.94
C MET A 154 1.83 -6.67 17.46
N GLN A 155 0.84 -5.93 17.95
CA GLN A 155 -0.40 -6.46 18.53
C GLN A 155 -1.20 -7.26 17.50
N LEU A 156 -1.28 -6.77 16.26
CA LEU A 156 -1.98 -7.43 15.16
C LEU A 156 -1.18 -8.60 14.55
N LYS A 157 0.07 -8.81 15.00
CA LYS A 157 0.97 -9.87 14.52
C LYS A 157 1.11 -9.83 12.99
N CYS A 158 1.32 -8.64 12.46
CA CYS A 158 1.41 -8.43 11.01
C CYS A 158 2.65 -9.12 10.43
N GLN A 159 2.56 -9.53 9.17
CA GLN A 159 3.65 -10.07 8.38
C GLN A 159 4.77 -9.03 8.19
N SER A 160 5.96 -9.49 7.80
CA SER A 160 7.06 -8.59 7.43
C SER A 160 6.83 -7.91 6.09
N PHE A 161 7.55 -6.82 5.83
CA PHE A 161 7.54 -6.18 4.52
C PHE A 161 8.19 -7.05 3.44
N SER A 162 9.17 -7.89 3.81
CA SER A 162 9.73 -8.90 2.89
C SER A 162 8.66 -9.86 2.38
N TRP A 163 7.72 -10.30 3.23
CA TRP A 163 6.56 -11.09 2.80
C TRP A 163 5.67 -10.30 1.83
N PHE A 164 5.38 -9.03 2.14
CA PHE A 164 4.60 -8.17 1.25
C PHE A 164 5.24 -8.06 -0.14
N MET A 165 6.55 -7.82 -0.21
CA MET A 165 7.27 -7.68 -1.47
C MET A 165 7.31 -8.99 -2.28
N LYS A 166 7.34 -10.16 -1.62
CA LYS A 166 7.40 -11.46 -2.29
C LYS A 166 6.05 -12.01 -2.71
N GLU A 167 5.01 -11.80 -1.89
CA GLU A 167 3.71 -12.45 -2.07
C GLU A 167 2.64 -11.51 -2.64
N VAL A 168 2.79 -10.20 -2.42
CA VAL A 168 1.80 -9.19 -2.84
C VAL A 168 2.35 -8.34 -3.99
N ALA A 169 3.53 -7.74 -3.81
CA ALA A 169 4.15 -6.82 -4.78
C ALA A 169 5.30 -7.48 -5.57
N PHE A 170 5.13 -8.76 -5.93
CA PHE A 170 6.19 -9.61 -6.51
C PHE A 170 6.72 -9.12 -7.87
N ASP A 171 5.90 -8.38 -8.61
CA ASP A 171 6.22 -7.83 -9.93
C ASP A 171 6.75 -6.39 -9.87
N LEU A 172 6.63 -5.70 -8.73
CA LEU A 172 7.05 -4.31 -8.58
C LEU A 172 8.52 -4.11 -8.97
N THR A 173 9.39 -5.02 -8.56
CA THR A 173 10.84 -4.93 -8.79
C THR A 173 11.25 -5.20 -10.25
N LYS A 174 10.34 -5.74 -11.08
CA LYS A 174 10.58 -5.91 -12.51
C LYS A 174 10.60 -4.56 -13.24
N VAL A 175 9.83 -3.59 -12.76
CA VAL A 175 9.72 -2.24 -13.33
C VAL A 175 10.53 -1.23 -12.52
N TYR A 176 10.49 -1.35 -11.19
CA TYR A 176 11.19 -0.45 -10.27
C TYR A 176 12.15 -1.25 -9.39
N PRO A 177 13.30 -1.72 -9.94
CA PRO A 177 14.25 -2.49 -9.18
C PRO A 177 14.80 -1.65 -8.01
N PRO A 178 14.99 -2.21 -6.81
CA PRO A 178 15.50 -1.45 -5.66
C PRO A 178 16.88 -0.83 -5.91
N VAL A 179 17.69 -1.48 -6.74
CA VAL A 179 18.95 -0.97 -7.28
C VAL A 179 18.83 -0.98 -8.80
N GLU A 180 18.99 0.17 -9.43
CA GLU A 180 18.88 0.29 -10.89
C GLU A 180 20.08 -0.38 -11.58
N PRO A 181 19.86 -1.11 -12.69
CA PRO A 181 20.95 -1.61 -13.49
C PRO A 181 21.77 -0.45 -14.08
N PRO A 182 23.06 -0.64 -14.36
CA PRO A 182 23.86 0.37 -15.02
C PRO A 182 23.28 0.70 -16.40
N ASP A 183 23.46 1.96 -16.83
CA ASP A 183 23.12 2.38 -18.18
C ASP A 183 23.88 1.54 -19.21
N TYR A 184 23.21 1.20 -20.31
CA TYR A 184 23.85 0.48 -21.42
C TYR A 184 24.97 1.32 -22.05
N ALA A 185 24.74 2.63 -22.20
CA ALA A 185 25.72 3.60 -22.66
C ALA A 185 25.40 4.97 -22.05
N ALA A 186 26.44 5.74 -21.75
CA ALA A 186 26.33 7.13 -21.33
C ALA A 186 27.31 7.96 -22.17
N GLY A 187 26.85 9.10 -22.69
CA GLY A 187 27.68 9.97 -23.52
C GLY A 187 26.88 10.83 -24.48
N LYS A 188 27.58 11.54 -25.35
CA LYS A 188 26.99 12.33 -26.44
C LYS A 188 26.77 11.44 -27.65
N ILE A 189 25.59 11.51 -28.26
CA ILE A 189 25.31 10.89 -29.56
C ILE A 189 25.76 11.89 -30.64
N GLU A 190 26.78 11.53 -31.42
CA GLU A 190 27.23 12.31 -32.58
C GLU A 190 26.68 11.68 -33.86
N HIS A 191 26.14 12.51 -34.74
CA HIS A 191 25.60 12.14 -36.05
C HIS A 191 26.64 12.29 -37.15
#